data_AF-A0A8G2BTR0-F1
#
_entry.id   AF-A0A8G2BTR0-F1
#
_cell.length_a   1.000
_cell.length_b   1.000
_cell.length_c   1.000
_cell.angle_alpha   90.00
_cell.angle_beta   90.00
_cell.angle_gamma   90.00
#
_symmetry.space_group_name_H-M   'P 1'
#
loop_
_entity.id
_entity.type
_entity.pdbx_description
1 polymer ?
#
loop_
_entity_poly.entity_id
_entity_poly.type
_entity_poly.pdbx_seq_one_letter_code
_entity_poly.pdbx_strand_id
1 'polypeptide(L)'
;MFINATGFYVPEERVHNQHFLELNGLTSEWIEQRTGIRTRSKAKPEENINTMGLEAIKNALPDLPYDITEVDLIVAASYSPYDTVATAAHIAQHEFNIVNAKALYLSSACSSFVNALEVVEGYFAMGKATKALIISADKNSAYYNETDPKAGHLWGDAAAAFFISKERVTEHDAQIVEIFTQGLGHLGKGPEGVQLRPRDGGIMMPEGRDVFIQACTYMPKNVLYLLEKNGYTLDDLTYFIGHQANMRIMSNIAKQLNLPEEKFLHNIEELGNTGSVSSALVYAQNATGFKKGDVVCITVFGGGYSAGACLIKC
;
A
#
# COMPACT_ATOMS: atom_id res chain seq x y z
N MET A 1 9.89 14.92 5.99
CA MET A 1 9.67 14.08 7.20
C MET A 1 10.48 12.80 7.07
N PHE A 2 10.65 12.03 8.15
CA PHE A 2 11.62 10.92 8.20
C PHE A 2 10.97 9.61 8.63
N ILE A 3 11.26 8.52 7.93
CA ILE A 3 10.85 7.16 8.31
C ILE A 3 11.87 6.62 9.30
N ASN A 4 11.42 6.32 10.51
CA ASN A 4 12.29 5.85 11.60
C ASN A 4 12.32 4.33 11.71
N ALA A 5 11.18 3.69 11.45
CA ALA A 5 11.07 2.23 11.42
C ALA A 5 9.87 1.84 10.56
N THR A 6 9.95 0.66 9.96
CA THR A 6 8.85 0.04 9.23
C THR A 6 8.71 -1.40 9.64
N GLY A 7 7.49 -1.91 9.63
CA GLY A 7 7.23 -3.31 9.86
C GLY A 7 6.06 -3.78 9.02
N PHE A 8 5.94 -5.08 8.90
CA PHE A 8 4.90 -5.70 8.09
C PHE A 8 4.41 -7.00 8.69
N TYR A 9 3.22 -7.39 8.25
CA TYR A 9 2.64 -8.68 8.53
C TYR A 9 2.00 -9.25 7.27
N VAL A 10 2.33 -10.50 6.98
CA VAL A 10 1.74 -11.28 5.89
C VAL A 10 1.16 -12.55 6.51
N PRO A 11 -0.15 -12.80 6.38
CA PRO A 11 -0.76 -14.04 6.85
C PRO A 11 -0.04 -15.28 6.29
N GLU A 12 -0.09 -16.39 7.03
CA GLU A 12 0.62 -17.62 6.64
C GLU A 12 -0.05 -18.37 5.48
N GLU A 13 -1.39 -18.33 5.38
CA GLU A 13 -2.12 -19.10 4.38
C GLU A 13 -1.83 -18.57 2.96
N ARG A 14 -1.71 -19.50 2.00
CA ARG A 14 -1.51 -19.21 0.58
C ARG A 14 -2.60 -19.83 -0.27
N VAL A 15 -3.26 -19.00 -1.06
CA VAL A 15 -4.23 -19.45 -2.09
C VAL A 15 -3.50 -19.61 -3.41
N HIS A 16 -3.31 -20.85 -3.86
CA HIS A 16 -2.66 -21.17 -5.13
C HIS A 16 -3.62 -21.06 -6.31
N ASN A 17 -3.09 -20.82 -7.51
CA ASN A 17 -3.89 -20.76 -8.74
C ASN A 17 -4.78 -21.99 -8.98
N GLN A 18 -4.35 -23.18 -8.55
CA GLN A 18 -5.10 -24.43 -8.68
C GLN A 18 -6.51 -24.36 -8.03
N HIS A 19 -6.66 -23.57 -6.96
CA HIS A 19 -7.94 -23.35 -6.30
C HIS A 19 -9.00 -22.78 -7.27
N PHE A 20 -8.62 -21.89 -8.17
CA PHE A 20 -9.54 -21.25 -9.10
C PHE A 20 -9.94 -22.16 -10.27
N LEU A 21 -9.12 -23.16 -10.61
CA LEU A 21 -9.49 -24.14 -11.64
C LEU A 21 -10.74 -24.92 -11.21
N GLU A 22 -10.77 -25.35 -9.95
CA GLU A 22 -11.89 -26.09 -9.36
C GLU A 22 -13.11 -25.20 -9.12
N LEU A 23 -12.88 -23.93 -8.78
CA LEU A 23 -13.92 -22.99 -8.39
C LEU A 23 -14.65 -22.34 -9.56
N ASN A 24 -13.91 -21.87 -10.58
CA ASN A 24 -14.47 -21.08 -11.68
C ASN A 24 -13.84 -21.40 -13.06
N GLY A 25 -13.03 -22.47 -13.14
CA GLY A 25 -12.46 -22.97 -14.40
C GLY A 25 -11.25 -22.21 -14.91
N LEU A 26 -10.71 -21.25 -14.16
CA LEU A 26 -9.51 -20.51 -14.55
C LEU A 26 -8.25 -21.34 -14.33
N THR A 27 -7.42 -21.50 -15.36
CA THR A 27 -6.15 -22.23 -15.27
C THR A 27 -5.03 -21.37 -14.69
N SER A 28 -4.03 -22.00 -14.07
CA SER A 28 -2.84 -21.30 -13.58
C SER A 28 -2.12 -20.51 -14.67
N GLU A 29 -1.98 -21.10 -15.87
CA GLU A 29 -1.37 -20.44 -17.03
C GLU A 29 -2.14 -19.17 -17.42
N TRP A 30 -3.48 -19.22 -17.43
CA TRP A 30 -4.30 -18.06 -17.77
C TRP A 30 -4.13 -16.93 -16.74
N ILE A 31 -4.10 -17.28 -15.46
CA ILE A 31 -3.97 -16.33 -14.35
C ILE A 31 -2.57 -15.69 -14.38
N GLU A 32 -1.52 -16.48 -14.47
CA GLU A 32 -0.13 -15.99 -14.49
C GLU A 32 0.12 -15.10 -15.70
N GLN A 33 -0.32 -15.50 -16.90
CA GLN A 33 -0.14 -14.70 -18.11
C GLN A 33 -0.85 -13.34 -18.02
N ARG A 34 -1.99 -13.26 -17.34
CA ARG A 34 -2.82 -12.05 -17.28
C ARG A 34 -2.58 -11.17 -16.06
N THR A 35 -1.96 -11.71 -15.01
CA THR A 35 -1.82 -11.02 -13.73
C THR A 35 -0.41 -11.08 -13.15
N GLY A 36 0.39 -12.07 -13.54
CA GLY A 36 1.66 -12.42 -12.91
C GLY A 36 1.51 -13.22 -11.61
N ILE A 37 0.30 -13.42 -11.11
CA ILE A 37 0.07 -13.94 -9.75
C ILE A 37 0.09 -15.48 -9.76
N ARG A 38 0.89 -16.08 -8.87
CA ARG A 38 0.99 -17.53 -8.64
C ARG A 38 0.25 -17.94 -7.36
N THR A 39 0.37 -17.14 -6.31
CA THR A 39 -0.31 -17.32 -5.02
C THR A 39 -0.85 -16.00 -4.47
N ARG A 40 -1.73 -16.06 -3.46
CA ARG A 40 -2.14 -14.89 -2.67
C ARG A 40 -2.03 -15.19 -1.19
N SER A 41 -1.72 -14.19 -0.38
CA SER A 41 -1.83 -14.29 1.07
C SER A 41 -3.29 -14.22 1.51
N LYS A 42 -3.68 -15.05 2.48
CA LYS A 42 -5.05 -15.07 3.02
C LYS A 42 -5.02 -15.08 4.54
N ALA A 43 -5.76 -14.15 5.14
CA ALA A 43 -5.93 -14.06 6.58
C ALA A 43 -6.81 -15.21 7.10
N LYS A 44 -6.40 -15.81 8.23
CA LYS A 44 -7.19 -16.79 8.98
C LYS A 44 -8.49 -16.16 9.49
N PRO A 45 -9.50 -16.96 9.90
CA PRO A 45 -10.78 -16.45 10.40
C PRO A 45 -10.65 -15.43 11.54
N GLU A 46 -9.72 -15.66 12.47
CA GLU A 46 -9.43 -14.82 13.63
C GLU A 46 -8.64 -13.55 13.30
N GLU A 47 -7.98 -13.51 12.14
CA GLU A 47 -7.18 -12.38 11.70
C GLU A 47 -8.07 -11.31 11.06
N ASN A 48 -7.81 -10.04 11.35
CA ASN A 48 -8.49 -8.89 10.77
C ASN A 48 -7.51 -7.73 10.61
N ILE A 49 -7.96 -6.60 10.06
CA ILE A 49 -7.08 -5.45 9.83
C ILE A 49 -6.44 -4.92 11.12
N ASN A 50 -7.11 -5.07 12.28
CA ASN A 50 -6.57 -4.63 13.55
C ASN A 50 -5.45 -5.59 14.00
N THR A 51 -5.70 -6.91 14.02
CA THR A 51 -4.68 -7.88 14.46
C THR A 51 -3.46 -7.86 13.55
N MET A 52 -3.66 -7.86 12.23
CA MET A 52 -2.56 -7.77 11.27
C MET A 52 -1.79 -6.44 11.43
N GLY A 53 -2.50 -5.33 11.64
CA GLY A 53 -1.89 -4.03 11.92
C GLY A 53 -1.04 -4.03 13.19
N LEU A 54 -1.52 -4.65 14.28
CA LEU A 54 -0.77 -4.81 15.52
C LEU A 54 0.50 -5.64 15.33
N GLU A 55 0.43 -6.73 14.58
CA GLU A 55 1.63 -7.54 14.28
C GLU A 55 2.64 -6.78 13.41
N ALA A 56 2.18 -5.98 12.45
CA ALA A 56 3.07 -5.11 11.67
C ALA A 56 3.75 -4.04 12.55
N ILE A 57 3.05 -3.50 13.55
CA ILE A 57 3.64 -2.59 14.54
C ILE A 57 4.70 -3.32 15.37
N LYS A 58 4.36 -4.49 15.94
CA LYS A 58 5.29 -5.29 16.74
C LYS A 58 6.54 -5.67 15.95
N ASN A 59 6.39 -5.95 14.65
CA ASN A 59 7.51 -6.23 13.75
C ASN A 59 8.46 -5.02 13.59
N ALA A 60 7.94 -3.79 13.61
CA ALA A 60 8.74 -2.57 13.49
C ALA A 60 9.41 -2.13 14.81
N LEU A 61 8.84 -2.50 15.96
CA LEU A 61 9.27 -2.02 17.28
C LEU A 61 10.76 -2.23 17.59
N PRO A 62 11.40 -3.37 17.24
CA PRO A 62 12.82 -3.59 17.52
C PRO A 62 13.74 -2.54 16.88
N ASP A 63 13.33 -1.95 15.75
CA ASP A 63 14.10 -0.97 15.00
C ASP A 63 13.68 0.48 15.32
N LEU A 64 12.65 0.68 16.15
CA LEU A 64 12.16 2.00 16.51
C LEU A 64 13.16 2.73 17.44
N PRO A 65 13.69 3.90 17.06
CA PRO A 65 14.73 4.58 17.86
C PRO A 65 14.19 5.36 19.06
N TYR A 66 12.91 5.25 19.39
CA TYR A 66 12.25 5.92 20.51
C TYR A 66 11.14 5.05 21.10
N ASP A 67 10.61 5.43 22.26
CA ASP A 67 9.50 4.73 22.86
C ASP A 67 8.21 4.97 22.06
N ILE A 68 7.46 3.89 21.74
CA ILE A 68 6.21 3.99 20.97
C ILE A 68 5.19 4.96 21.60
N THR A 69 5.23 5.16 22.91
CA THR A 69 4.35 6.09 23.62
C THR A 69 4.63 7.57 23.29
N GLU A 70 5.75 7.88 22.64
CA GLU A 70 6.05 9.22 22.11
C GLU A 70 5.26 9.57 20.84
N VAL A 71 4.58 8.62 20.21
CA VAL A 71 3.70 8.87 19.06
C VAL A 71 2.54 9.79 19.48
N ASP A 72 2.30 10.85 18.71
CA ASP A 72 1.25 11.85 18.97
C ASP A 72 0.19 11.93 17.85
N LEU A 73 0.32 11.08 16.82
CA LEU A 73 -0.65 10.87 15.75
C LEU A 73 -0.63 9.42 15.26
N ILE A 74 -1.80 8.78 15.13
CA ILE A 74 -1.95 7.46 14.53
C ILE A 74 -2.94 7.58 13.37
N VAL A 75 -2.54 7.16 12.17
CA VAL A 75 -3.38 7.19 10.97
C VAL A 75 -3.54 5.77 10.45
N ALA A 76 -4.74 5.21 10.57
CA ALA A 76 -5.11 3.98 9.91
C ALA A 76 -5.57 4.27 8.46
N ALA A 77 -5.04 3.53 7.50
CA ALA A 77 -5.28 3.71 6.07
C ALA A 77 -5.73 2.39 5.45
N SER A 78 -7.02 2.28 5.13
CA SER A 78 -7.61 1.02 4.64
C SER A 78 -8.88 1.30 3.85
N TYR A 79 -9.26 0.40 2.95
CA TYR A 79 -10.59 0.41 2.35
C TYR A 79 -11.42 -0.82 2.71
N SER A 80 -10.88 -1.78 3.45
CA SER A 80 -11.59 -2.98 3.93
C SER A 80 -11.83 -2.92 5.45
N PRO A 81 -12.72 -2.02 5.93
CA PRO A 81 -12.87 -1.72 7.35
C PRO A 81 -13.37 -2.92 8.17
N TYR A 82 -12.75 -3.20 9.32
CA TYR A 82 -13.32 -4.15 10.28
C TYR A 82 -14.38 -3.46 11.15
N ASP A 83 -15.64 -3.86 10.99
CA ASP A 83 -16.83 -3.15 11.48
C ASP A 83 -16.99 -3.20 13.01
N THR A 84 -16.17 -2.39 13.70
CA THR A 84 -16.20 -2.25 15.17
C THR A 84 -16.46 -0.81 15.62
N VAL A 85 -16.76 0.11 14.68
CA VAL A 85 -16.79 1.58 14.83
C VAL A 85 -15.43 2.19 15.24
N ALA A 86 -14.74 1.58 16.20
CA ALA A 86 -13.31 1.77 16.42
C ALA A 86 -12.50 1.33 15.19
N THR A 87 -11.33 1.93 15.03
CA THR A 87 -10.46 1.72 13.87
C THR A 87 -9.13 1.12 14.34
N ALA A 88 -8.33 0.58 13.41
CA ALA A 88 -7.01 0.04 13.74
C ALA A 88 -6.12 1.06 14.49
N ALA A 89 -6.32 2.37 14.25
CA ALA A 89 -5.64 3.43 14.99
C ALA A 89 -6.03 3.45 16.48
N HIS A 90 -7.32 3.31 16.80
CA HIS A 90 -7.79 3.24 18.18
C HIS A 90 -7.34 1.96 18.88
N ILE A 91 -7.33 0.84 18.15
CA ILE A 91 -6.86 -0.44 18.69
C ILE A 91 -5.37 -0.38 19.01
N ALA A 92 -4.53 0.14 18.10
CA ALA A 92 -3.11 0.34 18.35
C ALA A 92 -2.86 1.33 19.50
N GLN A 93 -3.62 2.41 19.56
CA GLN A 93 -3.53 3.37 20.66
C GLN A 93 -3.73 2.71 22.02
N HIS A 94 -4.77 1.87 22.13
CA HIS A 94 -5.08 1.14 23.35
C HIS A 94 -4.01 0.09 23.68
N GLU A 95 -3.64 -0.75 22.70
CA GLU A 95 -2.67 -1.85 22.88
C GLU A 95 -1.31 -1.36 23.38
N PHE A 96 -0.80 -0.25 22.82
CA PHE A 96 0.52 0.28 23.13
C PHE A 96 0.49 1.47 24.11
N ASN A 97 -0.67 1.75 24.72
CA ASN A 97 -0.85 2.83 25.70
C ASN A 97 -0.35 4.21 25.20
N ILE A 98 -0.69 4.57 23.96
CA ILE A 98 -0.24 5.81 23.30
C ILE A 98 -1.18 6.98 23.68
N VAL A 99 -1.11 7.39 24.95
CA VAL A 99 -2.12 8.25 25.62
C VAL A 99 -2.41 9.57 24.90
N ASN A 100 -1.40 10.19 24.29
CA ASN A 100 -1.52 11.54 23.70
C ASN A 100 -1.84 11.55 22.20
N ALA A 101 -1.88 10.37 21.56
CA ALA A 101 -2.06 10.31 20.12
C ALA A 101 -3.48 10.67 19.68
N LYS A 102 -3.57 11.38 18.55
CA LYS A 102 -4.82 11.53 17.80
C LYS A 102 -4.98 10.29 16.93
N ALA A 103 -6.16 9.64 16.96
CA ALA A 103 -6.45 8.48 16.13
C ALA A 103 -7.31 8.89 14.93
N LEU A 104 -6.81 8.67 13.72
CA LEU A 104 -7.51 8.94 12.46
C LEU A 104 -7.68 7.65 11.66
N TYR A 105 -8.73 7.60 10.85
CA TYR A 105 -8.91 6.60 9.81
C TYR A 105 -9.27 7.30 8.51
N LEU A 106 -8.64 6.89 7.41
CA LEU A 106 -8.94 7.41 6.09
C LEU A 106 -8.93 6.31 5.04
N SER A 107 -9.69 6.55 3.97
CA SER A 107 -9.73 5.69 2.81
C SER A 107 -9.71 6.53 1.54
N SER A 108 -8.80 6.17 0.64
CA SER A 108 -8.70 6.63 -0.75
C SER A 108 -8.41 5.42 -1.65
N ALA A 109 -9.18 4.34 -1.43
CA ALA A 109 -8.99 3.03 -2.06
C ALA A 109 -7.52 2.53 -1.94
N CYS A 110 -6.96 1.94 -2.99
CA CYS A 110 -5.58 1.44 -3.00
C CYS A 110 -4.52 2.54 -2.78
N SER A 111 -4.88 3.82 -2.89
CA SER A 111 -3.97 4.95 -2.66
C SER A 111 -3.91 5.42 -1.21
N SER A 112 -4.65 4.78 -0.29
CA SER A 112 -4.82 5.24 1.09
C SER A 112 -3.50 5.44 1.83
N PHE A 113 -2.49 4.59 1.65
CA PHE A 113 -1.19 4.75 2.31
C PHE A 113 -0.50 6.07 1.94
N VAL A 114 -0.42 6.40 0.65
CA VAL A 114 0.23 7.66 0.21
C VAL A 114 -0.60 8.87 0.64
N ASN A 115 -1.93 8.76 0.65
CA ASN A 115 -2.79 9.81 1.22
C ASN A 115 -2.57 9.98 2.73
N ALA A 116 -2.30 8.91 3.47
CA ALA A 116 -1.95 8.99 4.88
C ALA A 116 -0.61 9.70 5.11
N LEU A 117 0.39 9.51 4.22
CA LEU A 117 1.63 10.28 4.27
C LEU A 117 1.37 11.79 4.13
N GLU A 118 0.55 12.20 3.16
CA GLU A 118 0.20 13.62 2.95
C GLU A 118 -0.57 14.20 4.16
N VAL A 119 -1.47 13.43 4.75
CA VAL A 119 -2.17 13.84 5.98
C VAL A 119 -1.19 14.00 7.15
N VAL A 120 -0.25 13.07 7.34
CA VAL A 120 0.80 13.18 8.37
C VAL A 120 1.64 14.45 8.15
N GLU A 121 2.07 14.69 6.92
CA GLU A 121 2.81 15.90 6.56
C GLU A 121 2.04 17.18 6.93
N GLY A 122 0.74 17.24 6.63
CA GLY A 122 -0.12 18.35 7.01
C GLY A 122 -0.21 18.56 8.54
N TYR A 123 -0.30 17.48 9.32
CA TYR A 123 -0.30 17.57 10.78
C TYR A 123 1.04 18.07 11.35
N PHE A 124 2.16 17.65 10.76
CA PHE A 124 3.50 18.12 11.11
C PHE A 124 3.71 19.59 10.74
N ALA A 125 3.23 20.01 9.56
CA ALA A 125 3.30 21.39 9.10
C ALA A 125 2.48 22.33 10.00
N MET A 126 1.30 21.89 10.46
CA MET A 126 0.46 22.64 11.40
C MET A 126 0.97 22.65 12.85
N GLY A 127 2.00 21.87 13.17
CA GLY A 127 2.48 21.70 14.55
C GLY A 127 1.49 20.96 15.47
N LYS A 128 0.58 20.16 14.89
CA LYS A 128 -0.40 19.36 15.65
C LYS A 128 0.12 17.98 16.04
N ALA A 129 1.24 17.56 15.45
CA ALA A 129 1.91 16.30 15.70
C ALA A 129 3.41 16.44 15.37
N THR A 130 4.22 15.53 15.91
CA THR A 130 5.67 15.45 15.67
C THR A 130 6.14 14.03 15.41
N LYS A 131 5.41 13.02 15.86
CA LYS A 131 5.68 11.60 15.62
C LYS A 131 4.39 10.87 15.28
N ALA A 132 4.35 10.26 14.11
CA ALA A 132 3.19 9.59 13.57
C ALA A 132 3.44 8.09 13.39
N LEU A 133 2.39 7.30 13.63
CA LEU A 133 2.30 5.91 13.23
C LEU A 133 1.25 5.78 12.12
N ILE A 134 1.65 5.32 10.93
CA ILE A 134 0.71 4.93 9.88
C ILE A 134 0.53 3.41 9.92
N ILE A 135 -0.72 2.97 9.93
CA ILE A 135 -1.09 1.55 9.85
C ILE A 135 -1.88 1.36 8.56
N SER A 136 -1.31 0.66 7.59
CA SER A 136 -2.04 0.27 6.38
C SER A 136 -2.30 -1.23 6.43
N ALA A 137 -3.56 -1.64 6.39
CA ALA A 137 -3.94 -3.04 6.48
C ALA A 137 -5.23 -3.27 5.71
N ASP A 138 -5.26 -4.32 4.89
CA ASP A 138 -6.49 -4.75 4.21
C ASP A 138 -6.67 -6.25 4.35
N LYS A 139 -7.91 -6.63 4.70
CA LYS A 139 -8.42 -8.01 4.64
C LYS A 139 -9.40 -8.07 3.48
N ASN A 140 -8.86 -8.05 2.26
CA ASN A 140 -9.67 -8.17 1.05
C ASN A 140 -10.47 -9.48 1.05
N SER A 141 -9.95 -10.54 1.66
CA SER A 141 -10.64 -11.83 1.83
C SER A 141 -11.95 -11.79 2.60
N ALA A 142 -12.18 -10.75 3.41
CA ALA A 142 -13.47 -10.54 4.04
C ALA A 142 -14.55 -10.06 3.05
N TYR A 143 -14.14 -9.57 1.87
CA TYR A 143 -15.02 -8.87 0.95
C TYR A 143 -14.97 -9.33 -0.50
N TYR A 144 -13.93 -10.01 -0.99
CA TYR A 144 -13.91 -10.40 -2.40
C TYR A 144 -14.87 -11.57 -2.68
N ASN A 145 -15.39 -11.62 -3.91
CA ASN A 145 -16.13 -12.78 -4.41
C ASN A 145 -15.18 -13.71 -5.17
N GLU A 146 -14.78 -14.82 -4.55
CA GLU A 146 -13.86 -15.79 -5.16
C GLU A 146 -14.38 -16.45 -6.44
N THR A 147 -15.70 -16.54 -6.58
CA THR A 147 -16.34 -17.11 -7.78
C THR A 147 -16.32 -16.18 -8.99
N ASP A 148 -16.03 -14.89 -8.79
CA ASP A 148 -15.97 -13.93 -9.91
C ASP A 148 -14.75 -14.22 -10.80
N PRO A 149 -14.95 -14.66 -12.06
CA PRO A 149 -13.83 -14.96 -12.95
C PRO A 149 -13.06 -13.70 -13.38
N LYS A 150 -13.59 -12.50 -13.15
CA LYS A 150 -12.92 -11.25 -13.55
C LYS A 150 -11.89 -10.79 -12.53
N ALA A 151 -12.25 -10.75 -11.25
CA ALA A 151 -11.39 -10.19 -10.21
C ALA A 151 -11.18 -11.10 -8.98
N GLY A 152 -11.96 -12.17 -8.81
CA GLY A 152 -11.90 -13.03 -7.62
C GLY A 152 -10.52 -13.65 -7.36
N HIS A 153 -9.72 -13.81 -8.42
CA HIS A 153 -8.37 -14.37 -8.36
C HIS A 153 -7.25 -13.34 -8.12
N LEU A 154 -7.57 -12.08 -7.78
CA LEU A 154 -6.55 -11.03 -7.64
C LEU A 154 -6.10 -10.81 -6.20
N TRP A 155 -6.99 -10.98 -5.24
CA TRP A 155 -6.88 -10.33 -3.93
C TRP A 155 -6.04 -11.13 -2.93
N GLY A 156 -5.25 -10.41 -2.14
CA GLY A 156 -4.57 -10.92 -0.96
C GLY A 156 -4.77 -10.03 0.25
N ASP A 157 -4.26 -10.48 1.39
CA ASP A 157 -4.36 -9.78 2.67
C ASP A 157 -2.98 -9.48 3.25
N ALA A 158 -2.79 -8.31 3.86
CA ALA A 158 -1.55 -7.97 4.56
C ALA A 158 -1.71 -6.71 5.42
N ALA A 159 -0.67 -6.39 6.19
CA ALA A 159 -0.51 -5.12 6.89
C ALA A 159 0.93 -4.60 6.85
N ALA A 160 1.08 -3.28 6.98
CA ALA A 160 2.35 -2.59 7.15
C ALA A 160 2.18 -1.42 8.12
N ALA A 161 3.22 -1.17 8.91
CA ALA A 161 3.30 -0.09 9.88
C ALA A 161 4.52 0.79 9.57
N PHE A 162 4.34 2.11 9.62
CA PHE A 162 5.39 3.09 9.36
C PHE A 162 5.43 4.10 10.50
N PHE A 163 6.57 4.16 11.18
CA PHE A 163 6.88 5.19 12.17
C PHE A 163 7.58 6.35 11.49
N ILE A 164 7.00 7.53 11.62
CA ILE A 164 7.44 8.73 10.91
C ILE A 164 7.59 9.88 11.89
N SER A 165 8.66 10.64 11.77
CA SER A 165 8.90 11.84 12.57
C SER A 165 9.04 13.07 11.69
N LYS A 166 8.68 14.22 12.27
CA LYS A 166 8.86 15.52 11.62
C LYS A 166 10.35 15.80 11.38
N GLU A 167 11.16 15.57 12.40
CA GLU A 167 12.60 15.78 12.41
C GLU A 167 13.35 14.45 12.42
N ARG A 168 14.58 14.46 11.90
CA ARG A 168 15.45 13.29 11.87
C ARG A 168 15.80 12.87 13.31
N VAL A 169 15.62 11.59 13.63
CA VAL A 169 15.98 11.00 14.91
C VAL A 169 17.34 10.32 14.84
N THR A 170 17.62 9.62 13.74
CA THR A 170 18.90 8.93 13.50
C THR A 170 19.51 9.30 12.14
N GLU A 171 20.82 9.11 11.99
CA GLU A 171 21.50 9.34 10.71
C GLU A 171 21.07 8.36 9.60
N HIS A 172 20.41 7.26 9.98
CA HIS A 172 19.94 6.21 9.06
C HIS A 172 18.47 6.38 8.66
N ASP A 173 17.75 7.36 9.22
CA ASP A 173 16.35 7.56 8.89
C ASP A 173 16.19 7.95 7.41
N ALA A 174 15.39 7.20 6.66
CA ALA A 174 15.06 7.56 5.29
C ALA A 174 14.21 8.83 5.26
N GLN A 175 14.55 9.78 4.40
CA GLN A 175 13.82 11.02 4.24
C GLN A 175 12.72 10.86 3.20
N ILE A 176 11.47 11.12 3.58
CA ILE A 176 10.41 11.38 2.61
C ILE A 176 10.62 12.83 2.13
N VAL A 177 11.04 12.94 0.88
CA VAL A 177 11.45 14.19 0.23
C VAL A 177 10.24 14.97 -0.25
N GLU A 178 9.28 14.27 -0.87
CA GLU A 178 8.10 14.88 -1.46
C GLU A 178 6.96 13.86 -1.55
N ILE A 179 5.72 14.34 -1.40
CA ILE A 179 4.51 13.56 -1.54
C ILE A 179 3.60 14.26 -2.55
N PHE A 180 2.91 13.47 -3.36
CA PHE A 180 1.91 13.99 -4.26
C PHE A 180 0.70 13.06 -4.26
N THR A 181 -0.49 13.60 -3.99
CA THR A 181 -1.75 12.88 -4.16
C THR A 181 -2.62 13.59 -5.19
N GLN A 182 -3.51 12.82 -5.83
CA GLN A 182 -4.47 13.38 -6.78
C GLN A 182 -5.75 12.56 -6.82
N GLY A 183 -6.89 13.24 -6.59
CA GLY A 183 -8.21 12.69 -6.88
C GLY A 183 -8.49 12.70 -8.39
N LEU A 184 -8.99 11.57 -8.90
CA LEU A 184 -9.20 11.33 -10.34
C LEU A 184 -10.62 10.80 -10.64
N GLY A 185 -11.58 11.02 -9.74
CA GLY A 185 -12.94 10.50 -9.89
C GLY A 185 -13.76 11.10 -11.03
N HIS A 186 -13.27 12.15 -11.69
CA HIS A 186 -13.89 12.71 -12.89
C HIS A 186 -13.44 12.02 -14.18
N LEU A 187 -12.53 11.04 -14.12
CA LEU A 187 -11.94 10.38 -15.28
C LEU A 187 -12.53 8.99 -15.53
N GLY A 188 -12.73 8.67 -16.81
CA GLY A 188 -13.07 7.32 -17.26
C GLY A 188 -14.28 6.76 -16.52
N LYS A 189 -14.08 5.62 -15.85
CA LYS A 189 -15.07 4.93 -15.01
C LYS A 189 -14.81 5.14 -13.51
N GLY A 190 -14.21 6.25 -13.11
CA GLY A 190 -13.63 6.46 -11.79
C GLY A 190 -14.42 5.88 -10.61
N PRO A 191 -15.66 6.35 -10.36
CA PRO A 191 -16.47 5.88 -9.24
C PRO A 191 -16.95 4.42 -9.40
N GLU A 192 -17.08 3.94 -10.64
CA GLU A 192 -17.60 2.59 -10.93
C GLU A 192 -16.51 1.54 -11.14
N GLY A 193 -15.24 1.94 -11.34
CA GLY A 193 -14.21 1.06 -11.87
C GLY A 193 -13.72 -0.01 -10.90
N VAL A 194 -13.73 0.33 -9.60
CA VAL A 194 -13.55 -0.60 -8.49
C VAL A 194 -14.62 -0.28 -7.45
N GLN A 195 -15.32 -1.30 -6.98
CA GLN A 195 -16.42 -1.16 -6.04
C GLN A 195 -16.19 -2.09 -4.85
N LEU A 196 -16.55 -1.63 -3.65
CA LEU A 196 -16.71 -2.47 -2.47
C LEU A 196 -18.16 -2.37 -2.01
N ARG A 197 -18.92 -3.44 -2.20
CA ARG A 197 -20.34 -3.54 -1.80
C ARG A 197 -20.54 -4.78 -0.93
N PRO A 198 -20.33 -4.70 0.39
CA PRO A 198 -20.34 -5.88 1.26
C PRO A 198 -21.60 -6.75 1.17
N ARG A 199 -22.77 -6.15 0.90
CA ARG A 199 -24.04 -6.88 0.72
C ARG A 199 -24.34 -7.29 -0.71
N ASP A 200 -23.66 -6.69 -1.69
CA ASP A 200 -23.99 -6.80 -3.12
C ASP A 200 -22.76 -7.17 -3.94
N GLY A 201 -22.18 -8.35 -3.67
CA GLY A 201 -21.09 -8.93 -4.46
C GLY A 201 -19.67 -8.56 -4.00
N GLY A 202 -19.53 -7.75 -2.95
CA GLY A 202 -18.25 -7.53 -2.30
C GLY A 202 -17.30 -6.62 -3.09
N ILE A 203 -16.01 -6.94 -3.11
CA ILE A 203 -15.02 -6.25 -3.96
C ILE A 203 -15.19 -6.71 -5.41
N MET A 204 -15.44 -5.76 -6.30
CA MET A 204 -15.61 -6.00 -7.73
C MET A 204 -14.80 -5.00 -8.55
N MET A 205 -14.30 -5.44 -9.71
CA MET A 205 -13.61 -4.57 -10.68
C MET A 205 -14.26 -4.71 -12.06
N PRO A 206 -15.45 -4.13 -12.27
CA PRO A 206 -16.20 -4.30 -13.52
C PRO A 206 -15.48 -3.69 -14.73
N GLU A 207 -14.69 -2.63 -14.52
CA GLU A 207 -14.04 -1.85 -15.57
C GLU A 207 -12.51 -2.03 -15.58
N GLY A 208 -12.03 -3.25 -15.31
CA GLY A 208 -10.60 -3.54 -15.16
C GLY A 208 -9.71 -3.09 -16.33
N ARG A 209 -10.26 -2.99 -17.55
CA ARG A 209 -9.52 -2.42 -18.70
C ARG A 209 -9.26 -0.92 -18.54
N ASP A 210 -10.26 -0.17 -18.09
CA ASP A 210 -10.12 1.28 -17.86
C ASP A 210 -9.16 1.52 -16.68
N VAL A 211 -9.31 0.76 -15.59
CA VAL A 211 -8.38 0.76 -14.45
C VAL A 211 -6.93 0.57 -14.91
N PHE A 212 -6.68 -0.44 -15.77
CA PHE A 212 -5.35 -0.71 -16.33
C PHE A 212 -4.80 0.49 -17.11
N ILE A 213 -5.60 1.09 -18.00
CA ILE A 213 -5.18 2.22 -18.84
C ILE A 213 -4.82 3.43 -17.96
N GLN A 214 -5.68 3.76 -17.00
CA GLN A 214 -5.46 4.91 -16.11
C GLN A 214 -4.26 4.68 -15.19
N ALA A 215 -4.07 3.47 -14.65
CA ALA A 215 -2.91 3.12 -13.84
C ALA A 215 -1.59 3.27 -14.62
N CYS A 216 -1.52 2.73 -15.84
CA CYS A 216 -0.35 2.89 -16.73
C CYS A 216 -0.12 4.35 -17.15
N THR A 217 -1.13 5.22 -17.05
CA THR A 217 -0.99 6.65 -17.38
C THR A 217 -0.48 7.45 -16.18
N TYR A 218 -1.14 7.33 -15.03
CA TYR A 218 -0.93 8.23 -13.90
C TYR A 218 0.23 7.81 -12.99
N MET A 219 0.47 6.51 -12.80
CA MET A 219 1.59 6.08 -11.96
C MET A 219 2.95 6.57 -12.48
N PRO A 220 3.36 6.35 -13.75
CA PRO A 220 4.64 6.85 -14.24
C PRO A 220 4.66 8.38 -14.32
N LYS A 221 3.54 9.02 -14.69
CA LYS A 221 3.43 10.49 -14.73
C LYS A 221 3.73 11.11 -13.37
N ASN A 222 3.19 10.56 -12.29
CA ASN A 222 3.40 11.07 -10.94
C ASN A 222 4.85 10.87 -10.48
N VAL A 223 5.49 9.76 -10.84
CA VAL A 223 6.91 9.54 -10.56
C VAL A 223 7.78 10.58 -11.27
N LEU A 224 7.56 10.78 -12.58
CA LEU A 224 8.30 11.78 -13.36
C LEU A 224 8.13 13.19 -12.79
N TYR A 225 6.90 13.56 -12.41
CA TYR A 225 6.61 14.83 -11.77
C TYR A 225 7.41 15.03 -10.47
N LEU A 226 7.45 14.01 -9.60
CA LEU A 226 8.20 14.09 -8.34
C LEU A 226 9.70 14.17 -8.57
N LEU A 227 10.25 13.40 -9.51
CA LEU A 227 11.67 13.46 -9.85
C LEU A 227 12.05 14.85 -10.36
N GLU A 228 11.33 15.37 -11.36
CA GLU A 228 11.58 16.69 -11.95
C GLU A 228 11.51 17.80 -10.90
N LYS A 229 10.46 17.82 -10.07
CA LYS A 229 10.26 18.82 -9.01
C LYS A 229 11.42 18.86 -8.01
N ASN A 230 12.09 17.73 -7.80
CA ASN A 230 13.18 17.58 -6.83
C ASN A 230 14.57 17.54 -7.49
N GLY A 231 14.67 17.86 -8.78
CA GLY A 231 15.95 17.92 -9.50
C GLY A 231 16.59 16.55 -9.76
N TYR A 232 15.79 15.49 -9.77
CA TYR A 232 16.21 14.13 -10.11
C TYR A 232 15.77 13.75 -11.54
N THR A 233 16.42 12.72 -12.06
CA THR A 233 16.09 12.06 -13.32
C THR A 233 15.77 10.58 -13.08
N LEU A 234 15.33 9.87 -14.13
CA LEU A 234 15.11 8.42 -14.05
C LEU A 234 16.41 7.62 -13.80
N ASP A 235 17.57 8.18 -14.15
CA ASP A 235 18.86 7.56 -13.91
C ASP A 235 19.19 7.53 -12.41
N ASP A 236 18.79 8.58 -11.68
CA ASP A 236 18.96 8.70 -10.24
C ASP A 236 18.05 7.75 -9.44
N LEU A 237 16.94 7.31 -10.03
CA LEU A 237 15.98 6.42 -9.36
C LEU A 237 16.58 5.03 -9.15
N THR A 238 16.84 4.65 -7.90
CA THR A 238 17.35 3.31 -7.55
C THR A 238 16.24 2.27 -7.64
N TYR A 239 15.09 2.52 -6.98
CA TYR A 239 13.98 1.58 -6.94
C TYR A 239 12.63 2.24 -7.25
N PHE A 240 11.82 1.55 -8.03
CA PHE A 240 10.44 1.87 -8.36
C PHE A 240 9.52 0.86 -7.68
N ILE A 241 8.62 1.35 -6.84
CA ILE A 241 7.63 0.52 -6.13
C ILE A 241 6.23 0.95 -6.57
N GLY A 242 5.62 0.18 -7.47
CA GLY A 242 4.25 0.43 -7.90
C GLY A 242 3.20 -0.22 -7.01
N HIS A 243 1.93 0.11 -7.22
CA HIS A 243 0.82 -0.63 -6.64
C HIS A 243 0.75 -2.05 -7.25
N GLN A 244 0.68 -3.05 -6.38
CA GLN A 244 0.71 -4.48 -6.73
C GLN A 244 -0.68 -4.97 -7.19
N ALA A 245 -1.27 -4.33 -8.19
CA ALA A 245 -2.59 -4.73 -8.73
C ALA A 245 -2.50 -5.83 -9.79
N ASN A 246 -1.52 -5.71 -10.69
CA ASN A 246 -1.31 -6.62 -11.80
C ASN A 246 0.11 -6.43 -12.35
N MET A 247 0.88 -7.51 -12.51
CA MET A 247 2.28 -7.43 -12.97
C MET A 247 2.40 -6.76 -14.35
N ARG A 248 1.39 -6.91 -15.22
CA ARG A 248 1.40 -6.29 -16.56
C ARG A 248 1.41 -4.76 -16.51
N ILE A 249 0.88 -4.15 -15.45
CA ILE A 249 0.95 -2.69 -15.27
C ILE A 249 2.42 -2.31 -15.04
N MET A 250 3.10 -3.01 -14.13
CA MET A 250 4.52 -2.79 -13.84
C MET A 250 5.39 -3.01 -15.07
N SER A 251 5.20 -4.13 -15.79
CA SER A 251 5.94 -4.40 -17.03
C SER A 251 5.67 -3.38 -18.14
N ASN A 252 4.46 -2.80 -18.21
CA ASN A 252 4.14 -1.75 -19.17
C ASN A 252 4.87 -0.45 -18.82
N ILE A 253 4.86 -0.07 -17.55
CA ILE A 253 5.54 1.12 -17.05
C ILE A 253 7.06 1.01 -17.21
N ALA A 254 7.65 -0.16 -16.91
CA ALA A 254 9.07 -0.42 -17.13
C ALA A 254 9.48 -0.15 -18.58
N LYS A 255 8.69 -0.66 -19.55
CA LYS A 255 8.90 -0.42 -20.98
C LYS A 255 8.70 1.04 -21.36
N GLN A 256 7.66 1.70 -20.84
CA GLN A 256 7.36 3.10 -21.14
C GLN A 256 8.47 4.03 -20.66
N LEU A 257 9.02 3.77 -19.47
CA LEU A 257 10.09 4.56 -18.87
C LEU A 257 11.49 4.12 -19.30
N ASN A 258 11.60 3.04 -20.10
CA ASN A 258 12.87 2.40 -20.46
C ASN A 258 13.76 2.11 -19.24
N LEU A 259 13.13 1.68 -18.14
CA LEU A 259 13.80 1.29 -16.91
C LEU A 259 14.00 -0.23 -16.90
N PRO A 260 15.15 -0.71 -16.41
CA PRO A 260 15.42 -2.13 -16.35
C PRO A 260 14.60 -2.79 -15.21
N GLU A 261 14.25 -4.06 -15.39
CA GLU A 261 13.30 -4.77 -14.53
C GLU A 261 13.78 -4.86 -13.07
N GLU A 262 15.09 -4.95 -12.84
CA GLU A 262 15.68 -5.02 -11.50
C GLU A 262 15.46 -3.78 -10.63
N LYS A 263 15.10 -2.62 -11.24
CA LYS A 263 14.72 -1.43 -10.47
C LYS A 263 13.30 -1.56 -9.90
N PHE A 264 12.48 -2.49 -10.38
CA PHE A 264 11.11 -2.66 -9.94
C PHE A 264 11.03 -3.67 -8.79
N LEU A 265 10.70 -3.20 -7.60
CA LEU A 265 10.44 -4.10 -6.47
C LEU A 265 8.97 -4.50 -6.48
N HIS A 266 8.71 -5.80 -6.32
CA HIS A 266 7.37 -6.36 -6.33
C HIS A 266 7.30 -7.65 -5.50
N ASN A 267 6.09 -7.98 -5.06
CA ASN A 267 5.76 -9.23 -4.36
C ASN A 267 4.43 -9.83 -4.85
N ILE A 268 3.86 -9.24 -5.91
CA ILE A 268 2.52 -9.56 -6.41
C ILE A 268 2.39 -11.03 -6.83
N GLU A 269 3.47 -11.64 -7.31
CA GLU A 269 3.47 -13.05 -7.72
C GLU A 269 3.07 -13.97 -6.57
N GLU A 270 3.45 -13.62 -5.35
CA GLU A 270 3.25 -14.45 -4.17
C GLU A 270 2.07 -14.01 -3.30
N LEU A 271 1.82 -12.69 -3.24
CA LEU A 271 0.86 -12.11 -2.31
C LEU A 271 -0.42 -11.64 -2.99
N GLY A 272 -0.44 -11.51 -4.31
CA GLY A 272 -1.55 -10.90 -5.04
C GLY A 272 -1.71 -9.41 -4.70
N ASN A 273 -2.88 -8.86 -5.01
CA ASN A 273 -3.22 -7.49 -4.69
C ASN A 273 -3.69 -7.37 -3.24
N THR A 274 -2.81 -6.87 -2.38
CA THR A 274 -3.08 -6.65 -0.95
C THR A 274 -3.77 -5.31 -0.65
N GLY A 275 -4.21 -4.58 -1.68
CA GLY A 275 -5.00 -3.35 -1.51
C GLY A 275 -4.17 -2.12 -1.16
N SER A 276 -4.60 -1.34 -0.17
CA SER A 276 -3.96 -0.09 0.22
C SER A 276 -2.58 -0.27 0.85
N VAL A 277 -2.24 -1.49 1.28
CA VAL A 277 -0.93 -1.81 1.85
C VAL A 277 0.09 -2.18 0.79
N SER A 278 -0.32 -2.61 -0.41
CA SER A 278 0.53 -3.23 -1.44
C SER A 278 1.92 -2.62 -1.60
N SER A 279 2.01 -1.31 -1.86
CA SER A 279 3.31 -0.66 -2.08
C SER A 279 4.08 -0.40 -0.79
N ALA A 280 3.37 -0.11 0.31
CA ALA A 280 3.97 0.05 1.64
C ALA A 280 4.59 -1.26 2.13
N LEU A 281 3.94 -2.38 1.85
CA LEU A 281 4.43 -3.73 2.14
C LEU A 281 5.72 -4.02 1.39
N VAL A 282 5.77 -3.76 0.08
CA VAL A 282 6.99 -3.95 -0.72
C VAL A 282 8.13 -3.09 -0.18
N TYR A 283 7.88 -1.83 0.18
CA TYR A 283 8.89 -0.99 0.80
C TYR A 283 9.39 -1.60 2.12
N ALA A 284 8.48 -1.96 3.03
CA ALA A 284 8.83 -2.51 4.34
C ALA A 284 9.62 -3.83 4.23
N GLN A 285 9.29 -4.70 3.27
CA GLN A 285 10.01 -5.96 3.01
C GLN A 285 11.45 -5.75 2.52
N ASN A 286 11.75 -4.60 1.91
CA ASN A 286 13.05 -4.30 1.32
C ASN A 286 13.84 -3.24 2.11
N ALA A 287 13.25 -2.66 3.16
CA ALA A 287 13.80 -1.50 3.89
C ALA A 287 15.23 -1.75 4.43
N THR A 288 15.49 -2.95 4.95
CA THR A 288 16.82 -3.34 5.47
C THR A 288 17.88 -3.50 4.38
N GLY A 289 17.48 -3.62 3.11
CA GLY A 289 18.37 -3.76 1.96
C GLY A 289 18.73 -2.44 1.27
N PHE A 290 18.04 -1.34 1.60
CA PHE A 290 18.34 -0.03 1.02
C PHE A 290 19.66 0.52 1.55
N LYS A 291 20.36 1.24 0.68
CA LYS A 291 21.64 1.88 0.96
C LYS A 291 21.45 3.38 1.12
N LYS A 292 22.33 4.00 1.91
CA LYS A 292 22.40 5.45 2.03
C LYS A 292 22.59 6.09 0.64
N GLY A 293 21.70 7.02 0.31
CA GLY A 293 21.65 7.70 -0.98
C GLY A 293 20.74 7.05 -2.01
N ASP A 294 20.18 5.86 -1.75
CA ASP A 294 19.20 5.25 -2.65
C ASP A 294 17.98 6.17 -2.78
N VAL A 295 17.54 6.36 -4.02
CA VAL A 295 16.33 7.12 -4.34
C VAL A 295 15.23 6.11 -4.66
N VAL A 296 14.23 6.04 -3.81
CA VAL A 296 13.10 5.11 -3.93
C VAL A 296 11.84 5.91 -4.22
N CYS A 297 11.07 5.51 -5.22
CA CYS A 297 9.77 6.11 -5.48
C CYS A 297 8.66 5.09 -5.34
N ILE A 298 7.69 5.38 -4.48
CA ILE A 298 6.44 4.65 -4.39
C ILE A 298 5.41 5.37 -5.25
N THR A 299 4.64 4.64 -6.06
CA THR A 299 3.51 5.19 -6.82
C THR A 299 2.32 4.25 -6.79
N VAL A 300 1.12 4.81 -6.67
CA VAL A 300 -0.12 4.09 -6.45
C VAL A 300 -1.24 4.61 -7.35
N PHE A 301 -2.15 3.70 -7.68
CA PHE A 301 -3.41 3.99 -8.37
C PHE A 301 -4.49 3.08 -7.80
N GLY A 302 -5.70 3.60 -7.62
CA GLY A 302 -6.83 2.85 -7.06
C GLY A 302 -8.19 3.38 -7.48
N GLY A 303 -9.25 2.70 -7.03
CA GLY A 303 -10.65 3.09 -7.24
C GLY A 303 -10.96 4.51 -6.76
N GLY A 304 -11.99 5.13 -7.34
CA GLY A 304 -12.33 6.53 -7.10
C GLY A 304 -12.49 7.34 -8.39
N TYR A 305 -11.52 7.37 -9.34
CA TYR A 305 -10.13 6.94 -9.19
C TYR A 305 -9.34 7.87 -8.27
N SER A 306 -8.21 7.37 -7.78
CA SER A 306 -7.23 8.12 -7.01
C SER A 306 -5.82 7.64 -7.34
N ALA A 307 -4.87 8.55 -7.34
CA ALA A 307 -3.46 8.26 -7.56
C ALA A 307 -2.59 9.02 -6.56
N GLY A 308 -1.36 8.55 -6.38
CA GLY A 308 -0.37 9.27 -5.59
C GLY A 308 1.03 8.72 -5.79
N ALA A 309 2.03 9.46 -5.35
CA ALA A 309 3.40 9.01 -5.28
C ALA A 309 4.12 9.66 -4.09
N CYS A 310 5.19 9.04 -3.63
CA CYS A 310 6.13 9.68 -2.71
C CYS A 310 7.57 9.34 -3.11
N LEU A 311 8.44 10.34 -2.97
CA LEU A 311 9.87 10.22 -3.23
C LEU A 311 10.60 10.10 -1.88
N ILE A 312 11.41 9.05 -1.75
CA ILE A 312 12.12 8.70 -0.54
C ILE A 312 13.62 8.65 -0.85
N LYS A 313 14.42 9.23 0.03
CA LYS A 313 15.87 9.15 -0.02
C LYS A 313 16.38 8.44 1.23
N CYS A 314 16.93 7.24 1.05
CA CYS A 314 17.46 6.41 2.14
C CYS A 314 18.81 6.91 2.66
#